data_AF-M0JNN4-F1
#
_entry.id   AF-M0JNN4-F1
#
_cell.length_a   1.000
_cell.length_b   1.000
_cell.length_c   1.000
_cell.angle_alpha   90.00
_cell.angle_beta   90.00
_cell.angle_gamma   90.00
#
_symmetry.space_group_name_H-M   'P 1'
#
loop_
_entity.id
_entity.type
_entity.pdbx_description
1 polymer ?
#
loop_
_entity_poly.entity_id
_entity_poly.type
_entity_poly.pdbx_seq_one_letter_code
_entity_poly.pdbx_strand_id
1 'polypeptide(L)' 'MSRTSIPIDTDTKDRLDEAKREDETWDEFLLRIVASTGDGMSPGTLSDEEAEEALEIVREGRER' A
#
# COMPACT_ATOMS: atom_id res chain seq x y z
N MET A 1 -18.76 -2.82 -7.44
CA MET A 1 -17.43 -2.45 -6.94
C MET A 1 -16.62 -3.72 -6.82
N SER A 2 -15.45 -3.78 -7.45
CA SER A 2 -14.56 -4.94 -7.36
C SER A 2 -13.88 -4.92 -6.00
N ARG A 3 -13.98 -6.01 -5.24
CA ARG A 3 -13.27 -6.16 -3.97
C ARG A 3 -11.85 -6.63 -4.27
N THR A 4 -10.88 -5.73 -4.13
CA THR A 4 -9.45 -6.08 -4.18
C THR A 4 -8.99 -6.34 -2.75
N SER A 5 -8.36 -7.50 -2.51
CA SER A 5 -7.72 -7.79 -1.24
C SER A 5 -6.23 -7.58 -1.41
N ILE A 6 -5.63 -6.73 -0.57
CA ILE A 6 -4.18 -6.51 -0.52
C ILE A 6 -3.68 -7.19 0.76
N PRO A 7 -2.97 -8.33 0.65
CA PRO A 7 -2.35 -8.95 1.82
C PRO A 7 -1.21 -8.05 2.30
N ILE A 8 -1.20 -7.76 3.59
CA ILE A 8 -0.16 -6.98 4.27
C ILE A 8 0.25 -7.72 5.53
N ASP A 9 1.51 -7.57 5.92
CA ASP A 9 1.98 -8.05 7.21
C ASP A 9 1.38 -7.23 8.37
N THR A 10 1.52 -7.77 9.59
CA THR A 10 0.94 -7.14 10.79
C THR A 10 1.61 -5.81 11.13
N ASP A 11 2.92 -5.68 10.95
CA ASP A 11 3.65 -4.45 11.27
C ASP A 11 3.23 -3.30 10.35
N THR A 12 3.05 -3.60 9.05
CA THR A 12 2.51 -2.67 8.05
C THR A 12 1.07 -2.31 8.39
N LYS A 13 0.25 -3.28 8.79
CA LYS A 13 -1.13 -3.01 9.24
C LYS A 13 -1.16 -2.05 10.42
N ASP A 14 -0.32 -2.25 11.42
CA ASP A 14 -0.29 -1.44 12.63
C ASP A 14 0.12 0.01 12.33
N ARG A 15 1.12 0.21 11.46
CA ARG A 15 1.51 1.55 10.98
C ARG A 15 0.38 2.26 10.24
N LEU A 16 -0.37 1.53 9.42
CA LEU A 16 -1.50 2.10 8.71
C LEU A 16 -2.67 2.42 9.65
N ASP A 17 -2.88 1.61 10.68
CA ASP A 17 -3.91 1.85 11.70
C ASP A 17 -3.61 3.12 12.53
N GLU A 18 -2.34 3.36 12.87
CA GLU A 18 -1.91 4.61 13.53
C GLU A 18 -2.10 5.85 12.64
N ALA A 19 -1.91 5.71 11.32
CA ALA A 19 -2.13 6.78 10.35
C ALA A 19 -3.63 7.03 10.04
N LYS A 20 -4.48 6.04 10.32
CA LYS A 20 -5.91 6.07 10.10
C LYS A 20 -6.60 6.86 11.22
N ARG A 21 -7.52 7.73 10.86
CA ARG A 21 -8.39 8.46 11.81
C ARG A 21 -9.44 7.52 12.41
N GLU A 22 -9.88 7.79 13.64
CA GLU A 22 -10.85 6.92 14.33
C GLU A 22 -12.19 6.82 13.57
N ASP A 23 -12.68 7.94 13.02
CA ASP A 23 -13.97 8.02 12.33
C ASP A 23 -13.93 7.69 10.83
N GLU A 24 -12.77 7.38 10.25
CA GLU A 24 -12.66 7.08 8.81
C GLU A 24 -12.70 5.58 8.54
N THR A 25 -13.18 5.18 7.36
CA THR A 25 -13.06 3.80 6.87
C THR A 25 -11.71 3.55 6.20
N TRP A 26 -11.34 2.29 5.98
CA TRP A 26 -10.13 1.94 5.24
C TRP A 26 -10.13 2.49 3.81
N ASP A 27 -11.28 2.49 3.13
CA ASP A 27 -11.39 3.03 1.77
C ASP A 27 -11.18 4.55 1.75
N GLU A 28 -11.77 5.28 2.70
CA GLU A 28 -11.60 6.73 2.83
C GLU A 28 -10.16 7.11 3.19
N PHE A 29 -9.52 6.33 4.07
CA PHE A 29 -8.11 6.47 4.41
C PHE A 29 -7.21 6.29 3.18
N LEU A 30 -7.39 5.20 2.44
CA LEU A 30 -6.57 4.91 1.26
C LEU A 30 -6.77 5.99 0.17
N LEU A 31 -8.00 6.42 -0.06
CA LEU A 31 -8.29 7.53 -0.98
C LEU A 31 -7.66 8.84 -0.53
N ARG A 32 -7.69 9.15 0.78
CA ARG A 32 -7.03 10.32 1.36
C ARG A 32 -5.52 10.28 1.14
N ILE A 33 -4.87 9.14 1.40
CA ILE A 33 -3.43 9.00 1.20
C ILE A 33 -3.08 9.16 -0.27
N VAL A 34 -3.77 8.46 -1.18
CA VAL A 34 -3.52 8.58 -2.63
C VAL A 34 -3.71 10.02 -3.10
N ALA A 35 -4.79 10.69 -2.68
CA ALA A 35 -5.03 12.09 -3.03
C ALA A 35 -3.96 13.04 -2.46
N SER A 36 -3.41 12.74 -1.27
CA SER A 36 -2.35 13.54 -0.66
C SER A 36 -0.97 13.32 -1.28
N THR A 37 -0.72 12.14 -1.84
CA THR A 37 0.55 11.76 -2.48
C THR A 37 0.63 12.27 -3.93
N GLY A 38 -0.45 12.83 -4.49
CA GLY A 38 -0.47 13.41 -5.84
C GLY A 38 -0.43 12.34 -6.93
N ASP A 39 0.38 12.55 -7.98
CA ASP A 39 0.54 11.60 -9.11
C ASP A 39 1.20 10.26 -8.73
N GLY A 40 1.42 10.02 -7.43
CA GLY A 40 2.03 8.79 -6.93
C GLY A 40 3.54 8.77 -7.16
N MET A 41 4.08 7.56 -7.30
CA MET A 41 5.50 7.34 -7.52
C MET A 41 5.84 7.58 -9.00
N SER A 42 6.80 8.47 -9.28
CA SER A 42 7.23 8.72 -10.66
C SER A 42 8.00 7.52 -11.22
N PRO A 43 7.90 7.22 -12.54
CA PRO A 43 8.73 6.19 -13.16
C PRO A 43 10.22 6.47 -12.91
N GLY A 44 10.97 5.44 -12.50
CA GLY A 44 12.39 5.57 -12.13
C GLY A 44 12.65 6.02 -10.69
N THR A 45 11.63 6.08 -9.82
CA THR A 45 11.85 6.36 -8.38
C THR A 45 12.50 5.17 -7.66
N LEU A 46 12.21 3.95 -8.08
CA LEU A 46 12.92 2.74 -7.65
C LEU A 46 14.04 2.44 -8.64
N SER A 47 15.21 2.08 -8.13
CA SER A 47 16.21 1.37 -8.93
C SER A 47 15.68 0.00 -9.38
N ASP A 48 16.33 -0.61 -10.37
CA ASP A 48 15.92 -1.92 -10.88
C ASP A 48 15.95 -2.99 -9.77
N GLU A 49 16.92 -2.91 -8.85
CA GLU A 49 17.03 -3.81 -7.69
C GLU A 49 15.88 -3.61 -6.70
N GLU A 50 15.58 -2.36 -6.33
CA GLU A 50 14.46 -2.05 -5.43
C GLU A 50 13.09 -2.41 -6.05
N ALA A 51 12.96 -2.27 -7.37
CA ALA A 51 11.77 -2.69 -8.09
C ALA A 51 11.60 -4.21 -8.09
N GLU A 52 12.70 -4.96 -8.24
CA GLU A 52 12.69 -6.43 -8.21
C GLU A 52 12.35 -6.96 -6.81
N GLU A 53 12.93 -6.38 -5.75
CA GLU A 53 12.61 -6.70 -4.36
C GLU A 53 11.13 -6.40 -4.03
N ALA A 54 10.64 -5.22 -4.42
CA ALA A 54 9.22 -4.87 -4.23
C ALA A 54 8.28 -5.84 -4.96
N LEU A 55 8.66 -6.31 -6.16
CA LEU A 55 7.89 -7.31 -6.91
C LEU A 55 7.92 -8.69 -6.25
N GLU A 56 9.03 -9.07 -5.62
CA GLU A 56 9.14 -10.33 -4.86
C GLU A 56 8.17 -10.34 -3.68
N ILE A 57 8.16 -9.27 -2.87
CA ILE A 57 7.23 -9.11 -1.73
C ILE A 57 5.77 -9.22 -2.19
N VAL A 58 5.41 -8.61 -3.32
CA VAL A 58 4.06 -8.71 -3.88
C VAL A 58 3.71 -10.13 -4.32
N ARG A 59 4.68 -10.87 -4.89
CA ARG A 59 4.47 -12.27 -5.28
C ARG A 59 4.28 -13.16 -4.06
N GLU A 60 5.15 -13.04 -3.07
CA GLU A 60 5.05 -13.80 -1.81
C GLU A 60 3.73 -13.51 -1.09
N GLY A 61 3.31 -12.24 -1.04
CA GLY A 61 2.01 -11.86 -0.48
C GLY A 61 0.83 -12.50 -1.21
N ARG A 62 0.93 -12.71 -2.53
CA ARG A 62 -0.12 -13.34 -3.34
C ARG A 62 -0.22 -14.85 -3.14
N GLU A 63 0.89 -15.50 -2.78
CA GLU A 63 0.96 -16.94 -2.56
C GLU A 63 0.53 -17.35 -1.13
N ARG A 64 0.33 -16.37 -0.24
CA ARG A 64 -0.16 -16.52 1.14
C ARG A 64 -1.67 -16.28 1.26
#